data_AF-A0A3Q9XUQ0-F1
#
_entry.id   AF-A0A3Q9XUQ0-F1
#
_cell.length_a   1.000
_cell.length_b   1.000
_cell.length_c   1.000
_cell.angle_alpha   90.00
_cell.angle_beta   90.00
_cell.angle_gamma   90.00
#
_symmetry.space_group_name_H-M   'P 1'
#
loop_
_entity.id
_entity.type
_entity.pdbx_description
1 polymer ?
#
loop_
_entity_poly.entity_id
_entity_poly.type
_entity_poly.pdbx_seq_one_letter_code
_entity_poly.pdbx_strand_id
1 'polypeptide(L)'
;MLALDTLWLNYLQKSHRLALWVFSIGITLDIYYTLLKRLITYLNPLDQVLLFTQIAKESIQNDKKSELCEAVEALTETALISTHHMNPTLCNQALQAMPNIIRNFLSSSKRIAQIAAEARDKNSDIHDHTSYILYYIYERISLINEKALAKKLVQVAATLVAVWGKIVLHCAKFDLTLVNYPLHLLSCHAKAAIIQGLPDIGVKASLTLLEISKTILEEIDYTSLNLKDPFFSLINGLEEITHSTFLQDKSINLKILMQPFQDLKDLFNNPKVAAHRDTSLIIKNIDRVLGEYEALELVMKTIPPLPDIPEEKSKI
;
A
#
# COMPACT_ATOMS: atom_id res chain seq x y z
N MET A 1 42.68 29.91 -31.39
CA MET A 1 41.98 30.71 -30.36
C MET A 1 42.94 31.13 -29.24
N LEU A 2 44.18 31.52 -29.56
CA LEU A 2 45.21 31.95 -28.58
C LEU A 2 45.76 33.35 -28.88
N ALA A 3 45.49 33.89 -30.09
CA ALA A 3 45.94 35.21 -30.52
C ALA A 3 44.93 36.33 -30.20
N LEU A 4 43.65 35.99 -29.98
CA LEU A 4 42.64 36.98 -29.56
C LEU A 4 42.76 37.29 -28.06
N ASP A 5 43.17 36.31 -27.25
CA ASP A 5 43.40 36.49 -25.81
C ASP A 5 44.55 37.46 -25.52
N THR A 6 45.64 37.41 -26.30
CA THR A 6 46.82 38.24 -26.07
C THR A 6 46.60 39.71 -26.43
N LEU A 7 45.73 40.01 -27.39
CA LEU A 7 45.38 41.39 -27.78
C LEU A 7 44.43 42.06 -26.78
N TRP A 8 43.47 41.31 -26.22
CA TRP A 8 42.57 41.82 -25.18
C TRP A 8 43.29 42.00 -23.83
N LEU A 9 44.28 41.14 -23.55
CA LEU A 9 45.08 41.16 -22.34
C LEU A 9 46.04 42.36 -22.22
N ASN A 10 46.23 43.23 -23.21
CA ASN A 10 47.12 44.39 -23.06
C ASN A 10 46.42 45.72 -22.78
N TYR A 11 45.10 45.79 -22.96
CA TYR A 11 44.36 47.07 -22.87
C TYR A 11 43.66 47.30 -21.52
N LEU A 12 43.41 46.26 -20.72
CA LEU A 12 42.78 46.43 -19.40
C LEU A 12 43.80 46.75 -18.32
N GLN A 13 43.53 47.82 -17.55
CA GLN A 13 44.25 48.16 -16.31
C GLN A 13 44.23 46.95 -15.36
N LYS A 14 45.34 46.69 -14.64
CA LYS A 14 45.52 45.48 -13.80
C LYS A 14 44.35 45.23 -12.83
N SER A 15 43.72 46.29 -12.33
CA SER A 15 42.53 46.23 -11.45
C SER A 15 41.32 45.58 -12.13
N HIS A 16 41.02 45.93 -13.38
CA HIS A 16 39.87 45.38 -14.10
C HIS A 16 40.07 43.92 -14.50
N ARG A 17 41.31 43.49 -14.76
CA ARG A 17 41.61 42.06 -14.99
C ARG A 17 41.40 41.23 -13.73
N LEU A 18 41.85 41.73 -12.58
CA LEU A 18 41.61 41.06 -11.29
C LEU A 18 40.12 40.98 -10.98
N ALA A 19 39.37 42.07 -11.20
CA ALA A 19 37.92 42.07 -10.99
C ALA A 19 37.20 41.07 -11.90
N LEU A 20 37.56 40.99 -13.19
CA LEU A 20 36.97 40.04 -14.14
C LEU A 20 37.33 38.59 -13.80
N TRP A 21 38.56 38.36 -13.29
CA TRP A 21 39.00 37.03 -12.85
C TRP A 21 38.26 36.58 -11.59
N VAL A 22 38.10 37.47 -10.59
CA VAL A 22 37.32 37.19 -9.38
C VAL A 22 35.85 36.93 -9.71
N PHE A 23 35.26 37.71 -10.61
CA PHE A 23 33.87 37.51 -11.05
C PHE A 23 33.68 36.20 -11.81
N SER A 24 34.59 35.87 -12.73
CA SER A 24 34.57 34.60 -13.45
C SER A 24 34.73 33.42 -12.49
N ILE A 25 35.61 33.52 -11.48
CA ILE A 25 35.75 32.48 -10.46
C ILE A 25 34.47 32.33 -9.66
N GLY A 26 33.88 33.44 -9.21
CA GLY A 26 32.59 33.42 -8.51
C GLY A 26 31.52 32.67 -9.31
N ILE A 27 31.38 32.95 -10.61
CA ILE A 27 30.44 32.25 -11.48
C ILE A 27 30.80 30.76 -11.60
N THR A 28 32.06 30.41 -11.84
CA THR A 28 32.46 29.00 -11.99
C THR A 28 32.26 28.20 -10.71
N LEU A 29 32.48 28.82 -9.54
CA LEU A 29 32.33 28.19 -8.24
C LEU A 29 30.85 27.99 -7.91
N ASP A 30 29.99 28.94 -8.29
CA ASP A 30 28.53 28.80 -8.17
C ASP A 30 27.96 27.72 -9.09
N ILE A 31 28.42 27.66 -10.35
CA ILE A 31 28.07 26.58 -11.28
C ILE A 31 28.54 25.23 -10.74
N TYR A 32 29.78 25.15 -10.27
CA TYR A 32 30.34 23.92 -9.70
C TYR A 32 29.58 23.47 -8.44
N TYR A 33 29.26 24.41 -7.53
CA TYR A 33 28.45 24.13 -6.35
C TYR A 33 27.06 23.61 -6.74
N THR A 34 26.42 24.20 -7.74
CA THR A 34 25.10 23.77 -8.23
C THR A 34 25.16 22.37 -8.86
N LEU A 35 26.19 22.08 -9.65
CA LEU A 35 26.40 20.75 -10.23
C LEU A 35 26.68 19.70 -9.16
N LEU A 36 27.52 20.02 -8.18
CA LEU A 36 27.84 19.14 -7.06
C LEU A 36 26.59 18.86 -6.21
N LYS A 37 25.81 19.90 -5.91
CA LYS A 37 24.53 19.76 -5.20
C LYS A 37 23.58 18.84 -5.96
N ARG A 38 23.44 19.04 -7.27
CA ARG A 38 22.60 18.20 -8.13
C ARG A 38 23.09 16.74 -8.17
N LEU A 39 24.40 16.53 -8.22
CA LEU A 39 25.03 15.21 -8.21
C LEU A 39 24.81 14.50 -6.86
N ILE A 40 24.92 15.22 -5.75
CA ILE A 40 24.61 14.70 -4.40
C ILE A 40 23.13 14.32 -4.30
N THR A 41 22.22 15.13 -4.85
CA THR A 41 20.78 14.81 -4.89
C THR A 41 20.51 13.56 -5.72
N TYR A 42 21.18 13.38 -6.87
CA TYR A 42 21.03 12.15 -7.66
C TYR A 42 21.63 10.92 -6.99
N LEU A 43 22.64 11.07 -6.12
CA LEU A 43 23.23 9.96 -5.37
C LEU A 43 22.42 9.57 -4.14
N ASN A 44 21.54 10.45 -3.65
CA ASN A 44 20.70 10.15 -2.49
C ASN A 44 19.49 9.31 -2.92
N PRO A 45 19.39 8.03 -2.50
CA PRO A 45 18.31 7.16 -2.94
C PRO A 45 16.92 7.59 -2.41
N LEU A 46 16.86 8.35 -1.32
CA LEU A 46 15.59 8.89 -0.81
C LEU A 46 15.06 10.02 -1.69
N ASP A 47 15.95 10.84 -2.24
CA ASP A 47 15.59 11.91 -3.17
C ASP A 47 15.17 11.34 -4.53
N GLN A 48 15.74 10.21 -4.95
CA GLN A 48 15.30 9.48 -6.14
C GLN A 48 13.85 8.99 -6.02
N VAL A 49 13.45 8.46 -4.84
CA VAL A 49 12.05 8.07 -4.60
C VAL A 49 11.10 9.27 -4.76
N LEU A 50 11.50 10.45 -4.25
CA LEU A 50 10.72 11.68 -4.42
C LEU A 50 10.64 12.09 -5.89
N LEU A 51 11.74 12.01 -6.63
CA LEU A 51 11.79 12.31 -8.06
C LEU A 51 10.84 11.41 -8.86
N PHE A 52 10.88 10.08 -8.65
CA PHE A 52 9.96 9.16 -9.33
C PHE A 52 8.50 9.40 -8.95
N THR A 53 8.24 9.76 -7.69
CA THR A 53 6.89 10.15 -7.25
C THR A 53 6.40 11.42 -7.97
N GLN A 54 7.29 12.39 -8.18
CA GLN A 54 6.97 13.60 -8.92
C GLN A 54 6.73 13.31 -10.41
N ILE A 55 7.60 12.50 -11.05
CA ILE A 55 7.41 12.06 -12.43
C ILE A 55 6.07 11.36 -12.58
N ALA A 56 5.72 10.42 -11.69
CA ALA A 56 4.43 9.74 -11.71
C ALA A 56 3.25 10.74 -11.63
N LYS A 57 3.36 11.76 -10.77
CA LYS A 57 2.33 12.81 -10.66
C LYS A 57 2.20 13.64 -11.93
N GLU A 58 3.32 14.05 -12.54
CA GLU A 58 3.34 14.80 -13.80
C GLU A 58 2.78 13.96 -14.96
N SER A 59 3.13 12.67 -15.02
CA SER A 59 2.61 11.72 -16.01
C SER A 59 1.10 11.54 -15.91
N ILE A 60 0.55 11.48 -14.68
CA ILE A 60 -0.91 11.43 -14.45
C ILE A 60 -1.60 12.72 -14.93
N GLN A 61 -0.98 13.88 -14.73
CA GLN A 61 -1.55 15.17 -15.16
C GLN A 61 -1.53 15.33 -16.68
N ASN A 62 -0.51 14.78 -17.34
CA ASN A 62 -0.32 14.86 -18.79
C ASN A 62 -0.87 13.63 -19.55
N ASP A 63 -1.63 12.74 -18.88
CA ASP A 63 -2.17 11.47 -19.40
C ASP A 63 -1.14 10.56 -20.09
N LYS A 64 0.11 10.59 -19.61
CA LYS A 64 1.21 9.76 -20.13
C LYS A 64 1.32 8.45 -19.36
N LYS A 65 0.52 7.45 -19.78
CA LYS A 65 0.43 6.15 -19.10
C LYS A 65 1.74 5.34 -19.09
N SER A 66 2.53 5.37 -20.16
CA SER A 66 3.84 4.67 -20.22
C SER A 66 4.80 5.21 -19.17
N GLU A 67 4.97 6.53 -19.11
CA GLU A 67 5.85 7.20 -18.14
C GLU A 67 5.39 6.96 -16.70
N LEU A 68 4.08 6.80 -16.46
CA LEU A 68 3.55 6.39 -15.15
C LEU A 68 3.98 4.97 -14.78
N CYS A 69 3.84 4.01 -15.69
CA CYS A 69 4.25 2.63 -15.46
C CYS A 69 5.76 2.53 -15.21
N GLU A 70 6.57 3.27 -15.98
CA GLU A 70 8.03 3.35 -15.80
C GLU A 70 8.41 3.93 -14.43
N ALA A 71 7.72 4.98 -13.97
CA ALA A 71 7.95 5.55 -12.64
C ALA A 71 7.57 4.57 -11.51
N VAL A 72 6.48 3.83 -11.67
CA VAL A 72 6.08 2.76 -10.74
C VAL A 72 7.09 1.62 -10.76
N GLU A 73 7.59 1.24 -11.92
CA GLU A 73 8.62 0.20 -12.06
C GLU A 73 9.92 0.62 -11.39
N ALA A 74 10.38 1.86 -11.58
CA ALA A 74 11.56 2.41 -10.91
C ALA A 74 11.42 2.43 -9.37
N LEU A 75 10.24 2.81 -8.85
CA LEU A 75 9.95 2.73 -7.42
C LEU A 75 9.94 1.28 -6.91
N THR A 76 9.42 0.36 -7.71
CA THR A 76 9.37 -1.06 -7.38
C THR A 76 10.77 -1.65 -7.35
N GLU A 77 11.59 -1.38 -8.35
CA GLU A 77 12.98 -1.80 -8.41
C GLU A 77 13.77 -1.24 -7.23
N THR A 78 13.59 0.04 -6.90
CA THR A 78 14.20 0.66 -5.72
C THR A 78 13.81 -0.10 -4.44
N ALA A 79 12.54 -0.44 -4.28
CA ALA A 79 12.06 -1.21 -3.12
C ALA A 79 12.62 -2.64 -3.08
N LEU A 80 12.75 -3.30 -4.24
CA LEU A 80 13.28 -4.66 -4.36
C LEU A 80 14.79 -4.71 -4.06
N ILE A 81 15.57 -3.78 -4.62
CA ILE A 81 16.99 -3.62 -4.33
C ILE A 81 17.18 -3.30 -2.84
N SER A 82 16.36 -2.41 -2.28
CA SER A 82 16.41 -2.09 -0.84
C SER A 82 16.12 -3.30 0.04
N THR A 83 15.16 -4.15 -0.38
CA THR A 83 14.85 -5.41 0.31
C THR A 83 16.04 -6.36 0.24
N HIS A 84 16.71 -6.45 -0.90
CA HIS A 84 17.91 -7.27 -1.08
C HIS A 84 19.06 -6.83 -0.16
N HIS A 85 19.30 -5.52 -0.06
CA HIS A 85 20.31 -4.94 0.82
C HIS A 85 19.87 -4.76 2.28
N MET A 86 18.68 -5.24 2.66
CA MET A 86 18.12 -5.13 4.01
C MET A 86 18.04 -3.69 4.53
N ASN A 87 17.70 -2.74 3.66
CA ASN A 87 17.44 -1.35 4.02
C ASN A 87 15.92 -1.08 4.08
N PRO A 88 15.26 -1.32 5.23
CA PRO A 88 13.80 -1.18 5.34
C PRO A 88 13.34 0.27 5.18
N THR A 89 14.16 1.26 5.53
CA THR A 89 13.80 2.68 5.45
C THR A 89 13.52 3.11 4.01
N LEU A 90 14.46 2.82 3.11
CA LEU A 90 14.33 3.16 1.69
C LEU A 90 13.17 2.39 1.03
N CYS A 91 13.04 1.10 1.36
CA CYS A 91 11.93 0.27 0.91
C CYS A 91 10.57 0.84 1.35
N ASN A 92 10.45 1.22 2.63
CA ASN A 92 9.23 1.80 3.17
C ASN A 92 8.88 3.13 2.51
N GLN A 93 9.87 3.98 2.22
CA GLN A 93 9.62 5.25 1.55
C GLN A 93 9.10 5.03 0.12
N ALA A 94 9.71 4.12 -0.63
CA ALA A 94 9.23 3.75 -1.97
C ALA A 94 7.80 3.17 -1.93
N LEU A 95 7.50 2.31 -0.95
CA LEU A 95 6.17 1.75 -0.74
C LEU A 95 5.12 2.81 -0.38
N GLN A 96 5.45 3.78 0.48
CA GLN A 96 4.54 4.85 0.88
C GLN A 96 4.22 5.84 -0.26
N ALA A 97 5.02 5.86 -1.33
CA ALA A 97 4.71 6.63 -2.52
C ALA A 97 3.54 6.03 -3.33
N MET A 98 3.39 4.71 -3.36
CA MET A 98 2.42 4.01 -4.21
C MET A 98 0.94 4.39 -3.92
N PRO A 99 0.47 4.47 -2.65
CA PRO A 99 -0.88 4.95 -2.36
C PRO A 99 -1.14 6.36 -2.87
N ASN A 100 -0.15 7.25 -2.80
CA ASN A 100 -0.29 8.63 -3.26
C ASN A 100 -0.42 8.69 -4.79
N ILE A 101 0.33 7.84 -5.51
CA ILE A 101 0.21 7.69 -6.97
C ILE A 101 -1.18 7.19 -7.33
N ILE A 102 -1.67 6.13 -6.68
CA ILE A 102 -3.03 5.59 -6.89
C ILE A 102 -4.09 6.67 -6.62
N ARG A 103 -3.98 7.40 -5.50
CA ARG A 103 -4.91 8.49 -5.16
C ARG A 103 -4.95 9.55 -6.27
N ASN A 104 -3.78 10.00 -6.72
CA ASN A 104 -3.67 11.01 -7.77
C ASN A 104 -4.26 10.49 -9.08
N PHE A 105 -3.97 9.23 -9.44
CA PHE A 105 -4.48 8.57 -10.64
C PHE A 105 -6.02 8.49 -10.60
N LEU A 106 -6.60 7.93 -9.54
CA LEU A 106 -8.06 7.85 -9.36
C LEU A 106 -8.71 9.23 -9.41
N SER A 107 -8.11 10.24 -8.78
CA SER A 107 -8.64 11.61 -8.81
C SER A 107 -8.61 12.23 -10.21
N SER A 108 -7.60 11.90 -11.02
CA SER A 108 -7.48 12.33 -12.41
C SER A 108 -8.50 11.61 -13.28
N SER A 109 -8.59 10.29 -13.16
CA SER A 109 -9.57 9.46 -13.88
C SER A 109 -11.01 9.90 -13.62
N LYS A 110 -11.35 10.31 -12.38
CA LYS A 110 -12.69 10.85 -12.05
C LYS A 110 -12.99 12.11 -12.84
N ARG A 111 -12.03 13.05 -12.90
CA ARG A 111 -12.18 14.31 -13.63
C ARG A 111 -12.32 14.07 -15.13
N ILE A 112 -11.50 13.18 -15.68
CA ILE A 112 -11.55 12.82 -17.09
C ILE A 112 -12.90 12.18 -17.44
N ALA A 113 -13.40 11.26 -16.60
CA ALA A 113 -14.71 10.64 -16.79
C ALA A 113 -15.87 11.65 -16.72
N GLN A 114 -15.80 12.64 -15.81
CA GLN A 114 -16.80 13.72 -15.73
C GLN A 114 -16.81 14.59 -17.00
N ILE A 115 -15.64 14.99 -17.49
CA ILE A 115 -15.50 15.79 -18.71
C ILE A 115 -16.01 15.00 -19.94
N ALA A 116 -15.70 13.70 -20.02
CA ALA A 116 -16.17 12.84 -21.12
C ALA A 116 -17.69 12.65 -21.12
N ALA A 117 -18.31 12.52 -19.93
CA ALA A 117 -19.76 12.41 -19.78
C ALA A 117 -20.49 13.69 -20.23
N GLU A 118 -19.91 14.87 -19.95
CA GLU A 118 -20.40 16.16 -20.42
C GLU A 118 -20.24 16.32 -21.96
N ALA A 119 -19.20 15.74 -22.54
CA ALA A 119 -18.92 15.77 -23.97
C ALA A 119 -19.73 14.76 -24.81
N ARG A 120 -20.63 13.95 -24.20
CA ARG A 120 -21.41 12.87 -24.85
C ARG A 120 -20.54 11.83 -25.57
N ASP A 121 -19.28 11.66 -25.19
CA ASP A 121 -18.41 10.70 -25.84
C ASP A 121 -18.58 9.33 -25.16
N LYS A 122 -19.21 8.38 -25.85
CA LYS A 122 -19.50 7.02 -25.37
C LYS A 122 -18.26 6.12 -25.43
N ASN A 123 -17.12 6.55 -24.88
CA ASN A 123 -15.94 5.71 -24.85
C ASN A 123 -15.94 4.84 -23.60
N SER A 124 -16.44 3.60 -23.78
CA SER A 124 -16.42 2.50 -22.81
C SER A 124 -15.00 2.04 -22.40
N ASP A 125 -13.94 2.58 -23.01
CA ASP A 125 -12.53 2.20 -22.76
C ASP A 125 -11.94 2.77 -21.45
N ILE A 126 -12.54 3.81 -20.87
CA ILE A 126 -11.95 4.51 -19.72
C ILE A 126 -11.91 3.62 -18.46
N HIS A 127 -12.91 2.75 -18.30
CA HIS A 127 -13.02 1.88 -17.13
C HIS A 127 -12.01 0.72 -17.19
N ASP A 128 -11.78 0.15 -18.37
CA ASP A 128 -10.83 -0.95 -18.57
C ASP A 128 -9.38 -0.48 -18.41
N HIS A 129 -9.06 0.73 -18.89
CA HIS A 129 -7.73 1.32 -18.69
C HIS A 129 -7.43 1.66 -17.23
N THR A 130 -8.43 2.12 -16.47
CA THR A 130 -8.27 2.43 -15.04
C THR A 130 -8.03 1.15 -14.25
N SER A 131 -8.80 0.09 -14.53
CA SER A 131 -8.61 -1.23 -13.92
C SER A 131 -7.23 -1.83 -14.22
N TYR A 132 -6.74 -1.69 -15.45
CA TYR A 132 -5.42 -2.21 -15.85
C TYR A 132 -4.27 -1.54 -15.08
N ILE A 133 -4.25 -0.21 -14.99
CA ILE A 133 -3.16 0.51 -14.30
C ILE A 133 -3.19 0.21 -12.80
N LEU A 134 -4.38 0.16 -12.19
CA LEU A 134 -4.51 -0.23 -10.78
C LEU A 134 -3.99 -1.65 -10.55
N TYR A 135 -4.40 -2.60 -11.39
CA TYR A 135 -3.94 -3.97 -11.33
C TYR A 135 -2.41 -4.07 -11.44
N TYR A 136 -1.81 -3.35 -12.39
CA TYR A 136 -0.36 -3.31 -12.55
C TYR A 136 0.34 -2.82 -11.27
N ILE A 137 -0.13 -1.71 -10.67
CA ILE A 137 0.44 -1.19 -9.42
C ILE A 137 0.27 -2.21 -8.27
N TYR A 138 -0.88 -2.89 -8.20
CA TYR A 138 -1.14 -3.91 -7.19
C TYR A 138 -0.21 -5.11 -7.29
N GLU A 139 0.06 -5.56 -8.52
CA GLU A 139 1.00 -6.63 -8.80
C GLU A 139 2.42 -6.23 -8.34
N ARG A 140 2.85 -4.99 -8.64
CA ARG A 140 4.15 -4.48 -8.19
C ARG A 140 4.28 -4.41 -6.67
N ILE A 141 3.25 -3.97 -5.96
CA ILE A 141 3.24 -3.96 -4.48
C ILE A 141 3.29 -5.39 -3.93
N SER A 142 2.56 -6.32 -4.55
CA SER A 142 2.53 -7.73 -4.16
C SER A 142 3.90 -8.40 -4.33
N LEU A 143 4.61 -8.09 -5.42
CA LEU A 143 5.98 -8.57 -5.64
C LEU A 143 6.94 -8.10 -4.54
N ILE A 144 6.82 -6.85 -4.07
CA ILE A 144 7.61 -6.36 -2.94
C ILE A 144 7.27 -7.13 -1.66
N ASN A 145 5.99 -7.44 -1.42
CA ASN A 145 5.57 -8.23 -0.26
C ASN A 145 6.20 -9.62 -0.25
N GLU A 146 6.13 -10.34 -1.36
CA GLU A 146 6.72 -11.69 -1.47
C GLU A 146 8.21 -11.69 -1.12
N LYS A 147 8.97 -10.71 -1.65
CA LYS A 147 10.40 -10.58 -1.37
C LYS A 147 10.69 -10.15 0.07
N ALA A 148 9.87 -9.26 0.64
CA ALA A 148 9.99 -8.83 2.03
C ALA A 148 9.72 -9.96 3.01
N LEU A 149 8.69 -10.77 2.77
CA LEU A 149 8.36 -11.94 3.57
C LEU A 149 9.45 -13.00 3.49
N ALA A 150 9.94 -13.33 2.29
CA ALA A 150 11.05 -14.27 2.10
C ALA A 150 12.33 -13.86 2.86
N LYS A 151 12.54 -12.56 3.07
CA LYS A 151 13.65 -11.99 3.86
C LYS A 151 13.29 -11.72 5.33
N LYS A 152 12.07 -12.05 5.76
CA LYS A 152 11.52 -11.80 7.11
C LYS A 152 11.65 -10.33 7.56
N LEU A 153 11.48 -9.38 6.64
CA LEU A 153 11.53 -7.95 6.95
C LEU A 153 10.20 -7.48 7.56
N VAL A 154 10.04 -7.69 8.87
CA VAL A 154 8.81 -7.38 9.64
C VAL A 154 8.35 -5.94 9.44
N GLN A 155 9.27 -4.98 9.48
CA GLN A 155 8.93 -3.56 9.32
C GLN A 155 8.35 -3.25 7.94
N VAL A 156 8.85 -3.91 6.89
CA VAL A 156 8.35 -3.74 5.52
C VAL A 156 6.98 -4.39 5.36
N ALA A 157 6.80 -5.61 5.87
CA ALA A 157 5.50 -6.29 5.89
C ALA A 157 4.42 -5.47 6.66
N ALA A 158 4.79 -4.89 7.80
CA ALA A 158 3.89 -4.04 8.57
C ALA A 158 3.54 -2.74 7.82
N THR A 159 4.47 -2.21 7.02
CA THR A 159 4.25 -1.03 6.18
C THR A 159 3.33 -1.37 5.00
N LEU A 160 3.48 -2.55 4.42
CA LEU A 160 2.62 -3.06 3.34
C LEU A 160 1.15 -3.18 3.77
N VAL A 161 0.87 -3.68 4.98
CA VAL A 161 -0.50 -3.69 5.53
C VAL A 161 -1.10 -2.28 5.55
N ALA A 162 -0.34 -1.29 6.02
CA ALA A 162 -0.82 0.09 6.06
C ALA A 162 -0.98 0.71 4.65
N VAL A 163 -0.09 0.35 3.71
CA VAL A 163 -0.17 0.76 2.30
C VAL A 163 -1.45 0.21 1.66
N TRP A 164 -1.75 -1.07 1.84
CA TRP A 164 -2.99 -1.67 1.38
C TRP A 164 -4.22 -1.01 1.99
N GLY A 165 -4.20 -0.72 3.30
CA GLY A 165 -5.30 -0.01 3.95
C GLY A 165 -5.56 1.37 3.33
N LYS A 166 -4.50 2.15 3.06
CA LYS A 166 -4.63 3.44 2.36
C LYS A 166 -5.19 3.28 0.95
N ILE A 167 -4.72 2.28 0.20
CA ILE A 167 -5.20 1.99 -1.16
C ILE A 167 -6.70 1.67 -1.13
N VAL A 168 -7.14 0.79 -0.24
CA VAL A 168 -8.56 0.44 -0.07
C VAL A 168 -9.39 1.69 0.17
N LEU A 169 -8.98 2.57 1.07
CA LEU A 169 -9.70 3.82 1.35
C LEU A 169 -9.71 4.78 0.15
N HIS A 170 -8.63 4.85 -0.62
CA HIS A 170 -8.60 5.65 -1.85
C HIS A 170 -9.54 5.10 -2.92
N CYS A 171 -9.59 3.78 -3.08
CA CYS A 171 -10.56 3.11 -3.94
C CYS A 171 -11.98 3.38 -3.47
N ALA A 172 -12.27 3.18 -2.18
CA ALA A 172 -13.61 3.36 -1.61
C ALA A 172 -14.14 4.79 -1.80
N LYS A 173 -13.28 5.81 -1.67
CA LYS A 173 -13.63 7.22 -1.92
C LYS A 173 -13.88 7.54 -3.39
N PHE A 174 -13.34 6.74 -4.31
CA PHE A 174 -13.57 6.88 -5.75
C PHE A 174 -14.82 6.12 -6.19
N ASP A 175 -14.81 4.79 -5.98
CA ASP A 175 -15.89 3.86 -6.25
C ASP A 175 -15.73 2.63 -5.34
N LEU A 176 -16.78 2.31 -4.60
CA LEU A 176 -16.83 1.20 -3.66
C LEU A 176 -16.67 -0.17 -4.36
N THR A 177 -16.97 -0.28 -5.66
CA THR A 177 -16.78 -1.53 -6.42
C THR A 177 -15.30 -1.93 -6.56
N LEU A 178 -14.37 -0.97 -6.50
CA LEU A 178 -12.93 -1.19 -6.65
C LEU A 178 -12.25 -1.72 -5.39
N VAL A 179 -12.98 -1.82 -4.28
CA VAL A 179 -12.43 -2.13 -2.94
C VAL A 179 -12.14 -3.62 -2.75
N ASN A 180 -12.89 -4.50 -3.41
CA ASN A 180 -12.84 -5.95 -3.16
C ASN A 180 -11.45 -6.55 -3.42
N TYR A 181 -10.81 -6.16 -4.52
CA TYR A 181 -9.51 -6.72 -4.91
C TYR A 181 -8.35 -6.32 -3.96
N PRO A 182 -8.15 -5.03 -3.62
CA PRO A 182 -7.12 -4.66 -2.64
C PRO A 182 -7.40 -5.20 -1.22
N LEU A 183 -8.67 -5.40 -0.83
CA LEU A 183 -9.02 -6.11 0.41
C LEU A 183 -8.58 -7.58 0.40
N HIS A 184 -8.83 -8.27 -0.72
CA HIS A 184 -8.39 -9.65 -0.90
C HIS A 184 -6.86 -9.76 -0.81
N LEU A 185 -6.13 -8.86 -1.50
CA LEU A 185 -4.67 -8.84 -1.44
C LEU A 185 -4.14 -8.56 -0.02
N LEU A 186 -4.74 -7.62 0.71
CA LEU A 186 -4.37 -7.37 2.12
C LEU A 186 -4.47 -8.66 2.95
N SER A 187 -5.58 -9.38 2.81
CA SER A 187 -5.87 -10.60 3.58
C SER A 187 -4.95 -11.75 3.20
N CYS A 188 -4.74 -11.97 1.90
CA CYS A 188 -3.80 -12.97 1.40
C CYS A 188 -2.36 -12.70 1.85
N HIS A 189 -1.91 -11.46 1.81
CA HIS A 189 -0.56 -11.07 2.24
C HIS A 189 -0.39 -11.20 3.76
N ALA A 190 -1.43 -10.88 4.54
CA ALA A 190 -1.44 -11.10 5.98
C ALA A 190 -1.36 -12.59 6.33
N LYS A 191 -2.18 -13.42 5.67
CA LYS A 191 -2.13 -14.89 5.79
C LYS A 191 -0.74 -15.45 5.46
N ALA A 192 -0.14 -15.00 4.36
CA ALA A 192 1.20 -15.41 3.97
C ALA A 192 2.25 -15.04 5.04
N ALA A 193 2.12 -13.87 5.68
CA ALA A 193 3.00 -13.46 6.76
C ALA A 193 2.86 -14.35 8.01
N ILE A 194 1.63 -14.68 8.41
CA ILE A 194 1.34 -15.60 9.53
C ILE A 194 1.99 -16.96 9.28
N ILE A 195 1.78 -17.54 8.09
CA ILE A 195 2.35 -18.83 7.69
C ILE A 195 3.89 -18.81 7.73
N GLN A 196 4.52 -17.68 7.44
CA GLN A 196 5.98 -17.51 7.50
C GLN A 196 6.51 -17.20 8.92
N GLY A 197 5.67 -17.25 9.93
CA GLY A 197 6.04 -17.06 11.33
C GLY A 197 6.01 -15.60 11.80
N LEU A 198 5.24 -14.73 11.13
CA LEU A 198 5.06 -13.32 11.50
C LEU A 198 3.61 -13.02 11.92
N PRO A 199 3.12 -13.59 13.05
CA PRO A 199 1.73 -13.46 13.48
C PRO A 199 1.30 -12.02 13.79
N ASP A 200 2.24 -11.16 14.23
CA ASP A 200 1.97 -9.74 14.52
C ASP A 200 1.46 -8.97 13.29
N ILE A 201 1.86 -9.40 12.09
CA ILE A 201 1.37 -8.83 10.83
C ILE A 201 -0.11 -9.18 10.63
N GLY A 202 -0.52 -10.38 11.02
CA GLY A 202 -1.92 -10.80 11.03
C GLY A 202 -2.76 -9.94 11.96
N VAL A 203 -2.31 -9.71 13.19
CA VAL A 203 -2.99 -8.83 14.15
C VAL A 203 -3.13 -7.41 13.58
N LYS A 204 -2.05 -6.86 13.02
CA LYS A 204 -2.08 -5.53 12.39
C LYS A 204 -3.05 -5.47 11.22
N ALA A 205 -3.12 -6.52 10.40
CA ALA A 205 -4.04 -6.61 9.28
C ALA A 205 -5.50 -6.64 9.74
N SER A 206 -5.84 -7.43 10.76
CA SER A 206 -7.19 -7.44 11.34
C SER A 206 -7.62 -6.07 11.85
N LEU A 207 -6.73 -5.37 12.59
CA LEU A 207 -7.01 -4.01 13.05
C LEU A 207 -7.17 -3.03 11.88
N THR A 208 -6.38 -3.20 10.81
CA THR A 208 -6.49 -2.36 9.61
C THR A 208 -7.81 -2.60 8.88
N LEU A 209 -8.29 -3.85 8.78
CA LEU A 209 -9.59 -4.18 8.21
C LEU A 209 -10.75 -3.55 9.01
N LEU A 210 -10.66 -3.55 10.33
CA LEU A 210 -11.65 -2.87 11.19
C LEU A 210 -11.65 -1.35 10.98
N GLU A 211 -10.46 -0.74 10.91
CA GLU A 211 -10.35 0.70 10.67
C GLU A 211 -10.88 1.09 9.28
N ILE A 212 -10.63 0.26 8.26
CA ILE A 212 -11.23 0.41 6.93
C ILE A 212 -12.75 0.36 7.04
N SER A 213 -13.29 -0.65 7.72
CA SER A 213 -14.75 -0.84 7.90
C SER A 213 -15.38 0.39 8.53
N LYS A 214 -14.78 0.90 9.61
CA LYS A 214 -15.22 2.11 10.29
C LYS A 214 -15.16 3.33 9.38
N THR A 215 -14.04 3.54 8.70
CA THR A 215 -13.84 4.70 7.80
C THR A 215 -14.85 4.68 6.65
N ILE A 216 -15.18 3.51 6.09
CA ILE A 216 -16.21 3.40 5.04
C ILE A 216 -17.59 3.84 5.56
N LEU A 217 -17.95 3.46 6.80
CA LEU A 217 -19.26 3.82 7.40
C LEU A 217 -19.33 5.25 7.94
N GLU A 218 -18.19 5.90 8.18
CA GLU A 218 -18.13 7.27 8.70
C GLU A 218 -17.91 8.32 7.60
N GLU A 219 -16.99 8.07 6.67
CA GLU A 219 -16.52 9.09 5.71
C GLU A 219 -17.14 8.99 4.32
N ILE A 220 -17.75 7.85 3.95
CA ILE A 220 -18.27 7.61 2.60
C ILE A 220 -19.79 7.72 2.63
N ASP A 221 -20.38 8.41 1.64
CA ASP A 221 -21.82 8.37 1.46
C ASP A 221 -22.23 7.07 0.77
N TYR A 222 -22.78 6.14 1.56
CA TYR A 222 -23.21 4.81 1.10
C TYR A 222 -24.71 4.67 0.90
N THR A 223 -25.49 5.75 1.01
CA THR A 223 -26.96 5.68 1.02
C THR A 223 -27.56 4.94 -0.18
N SER A 224 -26.93 5.04 -1.36
CA SER A 224 -27.34 4.36 -2.59
C SER A 224 -26.37 3.26 -3.03
N LEU A 225 -25.29 3.01 -2.30
CA LEU A 225 -24.25 2.06 -2.69
C LEU A 225 -24.58 0.63 -2.26
N ASN A 226 -23.85 -0.34 -2.79
CA ASN A 226 -23.92 -1.72 -2.34
C ASN A 226 -22.83 -1.94 -1.29
N LEU A 227 -23.24 -2.06 -0.02
CA LEU A 227 -22.31 -2.31 1.07
C LEU A 227 -21.98 -3.80 1.22
N LYS A 228 -22.83 -4.68 0.70
CA LYS A 228 -22.71 -6.13 0.90
C LYS A 228 -21.35 -6.67 0.44
N ASP A 229 -20.94 -6.37 -0.79
CA ASP A 229 -19.75 -7.00 -1.38
C ASP A 229 -18.42 -6.59 -0.69
N PRO A 230 -18.19 -5.29 -0.40
CA PRO A 230 -17.02 -4.87 0.37
C PRO A 230 -16.99 -5.45 1.78
N PHE A 231 -18.13 -5.48 2.48
CA PHE A 231 -18.21 -6.04 3.83
C PHE A 231 -18.08 -7.56 3.86
N PHE A 232 -18.58 -8.26 2.84
CA PHE A 232 -18.32 -9.69 2.71
C PHE A 232 -16.83 -9.96 2.46
N SER A 233 -16.17 -9.13 1.65
CA SER A 233 -14.73 -9.22 1.44
C SER A 233 -13.93 -8.95 2.73
N LEU A 234 -14.36 -7.97 3.54
CA LEU A 234 -13.80 -7.68 4.86
C LEU A 234 -13.96 -8.86 5.84
N ILE A 235 -15.16 -9.43 5.92
CA ILE A 235 -15.47 -10.58 6.80
C ILE A 235 -14.64 -11.79 6.40
N ASN A 236 -14.61 -12.12 5.11
CA ASN A 236 -13.81 -13.23 4.59
C ASN A 236 -12.31 -13.01 4.85
N GLY A 237 -11.83 -11.77 4.72
CA GLY A 237 -10.46 -11.41 5.02
C GLY A 237 -10.08 -11.62 6.49
N LEU A 238 -10.96 -11.19 7.41
CA LEU A 238 -10.80 -11.46 8.84
C LEU A 238 -10.83 -12.97 9.12
N GLU A 239 -11.74 -13.71 8.51
CA GLU A 239 -11.88 -15.17 8.66
C GLU A 239 -10.62 -15.91 8.19
N GLU A 240 -10.03 -15.51 7.06
CA GLU A 240 -8.75 -16.07 6.58
C GLU A 240 -7.60 -15.83 7.56
N ILE A 241 -7.52 -14.63 8.16
CA ILE A 241 -6.49 -14.27 9.13
C ILE A 241 -6.68 -15.06 10.43
N THR A 242 -7.89 -15.11 10.98
CA THR A 242 -8.18 -15.79 12.25
C THR A 242 -8.03 -17.31 12.12
N HIS A 243 -8.46 -17.90 11.00
CA HIS A 243 -8.22 -19.31 10.70
C HIS A 243 -6.72 -19.62 10.60
N SER A 244 -5.96 -18.81 9.87
CA SER A 244 -4.51 -19.01 9.74
C SER A 244 -3.77 -18.86 11.07
N THR A 245 -4.22 -17.92 11.92
CA THR A 245 -3.70 -17.72 13.28
C THR A 245 -3.95 -18.95 14.15
N PHE A 246 -5.17 -19.49 14.14
CA PHE A 246 -5.54 -20.70 14.88
C PHE A 246 -4.76 -21.94 14.42
N LEU A 247 -4.53 -22.08 13.11
CA LEU A 247 -3.74 -23.19 12.57
C LEU A 247 -2.28 -23.13 13.03
N GLN A 248 -1.73 -21.93 13.21
CA GLN A 248 -0.37 -21.74 13.72
C GLN A 248 -0.28 -21.99 15.22
N ASP A 249 -1.28 -21.54 16.00
CA ASP A 249 -1.37 -21.73 17.43
C ASP A 249 -2.77 -22.20 17.85
N LYS A 250 -2.93 -23.52 18.02
CA LYS A 250 -4.18 -24.14 18.46
C LYS A 250 -4.51 -23.90 19.94
N SER A 251 -3.57 -23.36 20.71
CA SER A 251 -3.78 -23.03 22.12
C SER A 251 -4.37 -21.63 22.32
N ILE A 252 -4.48 -20.84 21.24
CA ILE A 252 -5.02 -19.50 21.30
C ILE A 252 -6.46 -19.50 21.83
N ASN A 253 -6.76 -18.52 22.69
CA ASN A 253 -8.11 -18.33 23.19
C ASN A 253 -9.01 -17.89 22.03
N LEU A 254 -9.99 -18.72 21.67
CA LEU A 254 -10.93 -18.45 20.57
C LEU A 254 -11.70 -17.14 20.74
N LYS A 255 -11.90 -16.66 21.97
CA LYS A 255 -12.51 -15.34 22.21
C LYS A 255 -11.69 -14.20 21.58
N ILE A 256 -10.37 -14.32 21.54
CA ILE A 256 -9.48 -13.34 20.90
C ILE A 256 -9.71 -13.35 19.37
N LEU A 257 -9.93 -14.52 18.78
CA LEU A 257 -10.23 -14.66 17.35
C LEU A 257 -11.62 -14.16 16.99
N MET A 258 -12.58 -14.26 17.91
CA MET A 258 -13.94 -13.76 17.73
C MET A 258 -14.04 -12.24 17.88
N GLN A 259 -13.15 -11.59 18.64
CA GLN A 259 -13.24 -10.18 18.97
C GLN A 259 -13.37 -9.25 17.73
N PRO A 260 -12.57 -9.40 16.65
CA PRO A 260 -12.72 -8.53 15.48
C PRO A 260 -14.11 -8.62 14.83
N PHE A 261 -14.75 -9.78 14.87
CA PHE A 261 -16.11 -9.94 14.34
C PHE A 261 -17.16 -9.27 15.22
N GLN A 262 -16.97 -9.29 16.55
CA GLN A 262 -17.82 -8.55 17.49
C GLN A 262 -17.67 -7.05 17.28
N ASP A 263 -16.43 -6.55 17.20
CA ASP A 263 -16.15 -5.14 16.94
C ASP A 263 -16.75 -4.68 15.60
N LEU A 264 -16.65 -5.52 14.55
CA LEU A 264 -17.26 -5.25 13.25
C LEU A 264 -18.79 -5.22 13.33
N LYS A 265 -19.40 -6.17 14.06
CA LYS A 265 -20.86 -6.21 14.27
C LYS A 265 -21.35 -4.95 14.96
N ASP A 266 -20.62 -4.47 15.96
CA ASP A 266 -21.00 -3.28 16.73
C ASP A 266 -21.08 -2.01 15.88
N LEU A 267 -20.30 -1.91 14.79
CA LEU A 267 -20.40 -0.80 13.83
C LEU A 267 -21.78 -0.70 13.18
N PHE A 268 -22.51 -1.81 13.05
CA PHE A 268 -23.85 -1.86 12.45
C PHE A 268 -24.98 -1.51 13.43
N ASN A 269 -24.69 -1.34 14.73
CA ASN A 269 -25.66 -0.87 15.72
C ASN A 269 -25.99 0.63 15.56
N ASN A 270 -25.19 1.38 14.78
CA ASN A 270 -25.45 2.78 14.50
C ASN A 270 -26.79 2.94 13.75
N PRO A 271 -27.72 3.82 14.20
CA PRO A 271 -29.04 3.98 13.58
C PRO A 271 -29.02 4.24 12.07
N LYS A 272 -28.02 4.99 11.59
CA LYS A 272 -27.86 5.30 10.15
C LYS A 272 -27.51 4.04 9.34
N VAL A 273 -26.62 3.21 9.88
CA VAL A 273 -26.16 1.98 9.23
C VAL A 273 -27.23 0.88 9.35
N ALA A 274 -27.89 0.80 10.51
CA ALA A 274 -28.97 -0.16 10.76
C ALA A 274 -30.13 -0.06 9.76
N ALA A 275 -30.42 1.16 9.27
CA ALA A 275 -31.46 1.41 8.28
C ALA A 275 -31.06 1.03 6.84
N HIS A 276 -29.80 0.69 6.57
CA HIS A 276 -29.33 0.35 5.24
C HIS A 276 -29.82 -1.04 4.79
N ARG A 277 -30.20 -1.17 3.51
CA ARG A 277 -30.79 -2.39 2.94
C ARG A 277 -29.93 -3.66 3.09
N ASP A 278 -28.61 -3.50 3.06
CA ASP A 278 -27.67 -4.63 3.09
C ASP A 278 -27.31 -5.09 4.52
N THR A 279 -27.67 -4.30 5.54
CA THR A 279 -27.20 -4.50 6.93
C THR A 279 -27.63 -5.85 7.49
N SER A 280 -28.86 -6.28 7.26
CA SER A 280 -29.34 -7.58 7.74
C SER A 280 -28.53 -8.75 7.18
N LEU A 281 -28.11 -8.69 5.90
CA LEU A 281 -27.30 -9.73 5.27
C LEU A 281 -25.87 -9.74 5.81
N ILE A 282 -25.30 -8.56 6.06
CA ILE A 282 -23.94 -8.42 6.60
C ILE A 282 -23.90 -8.96 8.03
N ILE A 283 -24.83 -8.55 8.90
CA ILE A 283 -24.93 -9.05 10.28
C ILE A 283 -25.10 -10.57 10.29
N LYS A 284 -25.96 -11.13 9.43
CA LYS A 284 -26.15 -12.58 9.32
C LYS A 284 -24.86 -13.31 8.96
N ASN A 285 -24.03 -12.74 8.08
CA ASN A 285 -22.74 -13.34 7.73
C ASN A 285 -21.74 -13.26 8.89
N ILE A 286 -21.76 -12.17 9.67
CA ILE A 286 -20.93 -12.06 10.88
C ILE A 286 -21.36 -13.10 11.93
N ASP A 287 -22.68 -13.24 12.15
CA ASP A 287 -23.23 -14.21 13.11
C ASP A 287 -22.92 -15.66 12.71
N ARG A 288 -22.89 -15.96 11.41
CA ARG A 288 -22.42 -17.25 10.89
C ARG A 288 -21.00 -17.55 11.39
N VAL A 289 -20.05 -16.63 11.17
CA VAL A 289 -18.64 -16.83 11.54
C VAL A 289 -18.47 -16.93 13.06
N LEU A 290 -19.17 -16.11 13.83
CA LEU A 290 -19.16 -16.20 15.29
C LEU A 290 -19.67 -17.58 15.77
N GLY A 291 -20.78 -18.07 15.21
CA GLY A 291 -21.32 -19.39 15.53
C GLY A 291 -20.38 -20.55 15.18
N GLU A 292 -19.60 -20.43 14.10
CA GLU A 292 -18.57 -21.42 13.74
C GLU A 292 -17.46 -21.50 14.79
N TYR A 293 -17.02 -20.35 15.34
CA TYR A 293 -16.04 -20.33 16.42
C TYR A 293 -16.59 -20.84 17.76
N GLU A 294 -17.85 -20.55 18.09
CA GLU A 294 -18.51 -21.12 19.28
C GLU A 294 -18.62 -22.64 19.19
N ALA A 295 -18.97 -23.16 18.00
CA ALA A 295 -18.99 -24.59 17.73
C ALA A 295 -17.60 -25.21 17.87
N LEU A 296 -16.56 -24.56 17.35
CA LEU A 296 -15.17 -24.99 17.50
C LEU A 296 -14.75 -25.04 18.98
N GLU A 297 -15.13 -24.03 19.78
CA GLU A 297 -14.84 -24.00 21.23
C GLU A 297 -15.48 -25.18 21.95
N LEU A 298 -16.73 -25.50 21.61
CA LEU A 298 -17.43 -26.65 22.15
C LEU A 298 -16.70 -27.96 21.79
N VAL A 299 -16.34 -28.13 20.52
CA VAL A 299 -15.60 -29.31 20.05
C VAL A 299 -14.29 -29.46 20.82
N MET A 300 -13.48 -28.41 20.92
CA MET A 300 -12.20 -28.44 21.64
C MET A 300 -12.33 -28.84 23.11
N LYS A 301 -13.42 -28.42 23.78
CA LYS A 301 -13.71 -28.81 25.18
C LYS A 301 -14.16 -30.27 25.31
N THR A 302 -14.72 -30.85 24.26
CA THR A 302 -15.22 -32.24 24.25
C THR A 302 -14.21 -33.27 23.74
N ILE A 303 -13.04 -32.86 23.24
CA ILE A 303 -11.99 -33.79 22.83
C ILE A 303 -11.44 -34.47 24.09
N PRO A 304 -11.54 -35.81 24.21
CA PRO A 304 -10.95 -36.52 25.34
C PRO A 304 -9.43 -36.34 25.33
N PRO A 305 -8.77 -36.27 26.51
CA PRO A 305 -7.32 -36.21 26.56
C PRO A 305 -6.74 -37.40 25.79
N LEU A 306 -5.75 -37.12 24.93
CA LEU A 306 -5.07 -38.17 24.18
C LEU A 306 -4.56 -39.22 25.18
N PRO A 307 -4.79 -40.52 24.93
CA PRO A 307 -4.30 -41.56 25.83
C PRO A 307 -2.78 -41.45 25.95
N ASP A 308 -2.27 -41.48 27.18
CA ASP A 308 -0.84 -41.49 27.46
C ASP A 308 -0.21 -42.62 26.65
N ILE A 309 0.56 -42.26 25.62
CA ILE A 309 1.41 -43.22 24.91
C ILE A 309 2.51 -43.57 25.91
N PRO A 310 2.61 -44.82 26.39
CA PRO A 310 3.65 -45.18 27.34
C PRO A 310 5.00 -44.89 26.68
N GLU A 311 5.85 -44.11 27.34
CA GLU A 311 7.24 -43.94 26.94
C GLU A 311 7.86 -45.33 26.78
N GLU A 312 8.10 -45.72 25.53
CA GLU A 312 8.81 -46.94 25.21
C GLU A 312 10.23 -46.74 25.75
N LYS A 313 10.47 -47.32 26.94
CA LYS A 313 11.79 -47.34 27.58
C LYS A 313 12.78 -47.88 26.55
N SER A 314 13.55 -46.99 25.93
CA SER A 314 14.69 -47.36 25.11
C SER A 314 15.69 -48.05 26.04
N LYS A 315 15.67 -49.38 26.03
CA LYS A 315 16.76 -50.17 26.61
C LYS A 315 17.99 -49.90 25.75
N ILE A 316 18.96 -49.22 26.35
CA ILE A 316 20.37 -49.25 25.97
C ILE A 316 20.90 -50.65 26.30
#